data_AF-A0A1V6T1B9-F1
#
_entry.id   AF-A0A1V6T1B9-F1
#
_cell.length_a   1.000
_cell.length_b   1.000
_cell.length_c   1.000
_cell.angle_alpha   90.00
_cell.angle_beta   90.00
_cell.angle_gamma   90.00
#
_symmetry.space_group_name_H-M   'P 1'
#
loop_
_entity.id
_entity.type
_entity.pdbx_description
1 polymer ?
#
loop_
_entity_poly.entity_id
_entity_poly.type
_entity_poly.pdbx_seq_one_letter_code
_entity_poly.pdbx_strand_id
1 'polypeptide(L)'
;MPPHNPHSLPSLTLIVATTPIRTASTTTKEEITRLGIGLNGTLPWPRIKTDMSFFARVTSRPPTPGTTNAIIMGRKTYDSVPASLRPLAKRINVVITRDTSGSVRESVTTELVNMRRKIAAKAAQTQATKSEKETFDPPKEAAPADPMTDAIVTPSLGAALETLDSVYGAQGKLGKIFVIGGAEIYNATLNMGAEELAGRPVRVVMTNVVRKGAVGASASFECDTFFPLDGLHEKDGWRAVSPGEVSEWVGEEVDGEWKTDGDVEVQMVGYEKLI
;
A
#
# COMPACT_ATOMS: atom_id res chain seq x y z
N MET A 1 -14.96 8.28 26.27
CA MET A 1 -14.43 8.58 24.92
C MET A 1 -13.01 9.06 25.08
N PRO A 2 -12.01 8.47 24.42
CA PRO A 2 -10.69 9.08 24.41
C PRO A 2 -10.76 10.40 23.60
N PRO A 3 -9.95 11.41 23.95
CA PRO A 3 -9.99 12.70 23.29
C PRO A 3 -9.56 12.54 21.84
N HIS A 4 -10.45 12.88 20.90
CA HIS A 4 -10.09 13.07 19.51
C HIS A 4 -9.13 14.26 19.44
N ASN A 5 -7.83 13.99 19.31
CA ASN A 5 -6.85 15.03 19.03
C ASN A 5 -7.13 15.52 17.59
N PRO A 6 -7.46 16.81 17.35
CA PRO A 6 -8.06 17.22 16.08
C PRO A 6 -7.12 17.15 14.87
N HIS A 7 -5.80 17.04 15.05
CA HIS A 7 -4.85 17.01 13.94
C HIS A 7 -3.60 16.16 14.23
N SER A 8 -3.74 14.86 14.47
CA SER A 8 -2.60 13.96 14.22
C SER A 8 -2.52 13.69 12.72
N LEU A 9 -1.39 14.03 12.10
CA LEU A 9 -1.14 13.70 10.71
C LEU A 9 -1.29 12.19 10.48
N PRO A 10 -1.83 11.74 9.32
CA PRO A 10 -2.03 10.31 9.08
C PRO A 10 -0.70 9.55 9.14
N SER A 11 -0.73 8.36 9.77
CA SER A 11 0.44 7.47 9.85
C SER A 11 0.96 7.12 8.45
N LEU A 12 2.27 6.98 8.31
CA LEU A 12 2.91 6.52 7.10
C LEU A 12 3.10 5.00 7.17
N THR A 13 2.24 4.26 6.47
CA THR A 13 2.22 2.78 6.56
C THR A 13 2.85 2.16 5.33
N LEU A 14 3.99 1.51 5.48
CA LEU A 14 4.52 0.63 4.44
C LEU A 14 3.65 -0.62 4.39
N ILE A 15 3.15 -0.98 3.22
CA ILE A 15 2.47 -2.27 3.01
C ILE A 15 3.28 -3.07 2.00
N VAL A 16 3.69 -4.29 2.37
CA VAL A 16 4.65 -5.08 1.61
C VAL A 16 4.39 -6.57 1.81
N ALA A 17 4.60 -7.37 0.76
CA ALA A 17 4.68 -8.82 0.87
C ALA A 17 6.15 -9.25 0.74
N THR A 18 6.63 -10.12 1.63
CA THR A 18 8.03 -10.56 1.66
C THR A 18 8.16 -12.08 1.78
N THR A 19 9.24 -12.65 1.22
CA THR A 19 9.65 -14.03 1.50
C THR A 19 11.01 -14.03 2.19
N PRO A 20 11.20 -14.82 3.26
CA PRO A 20 12.52 -14.99 3.84
C PRO A 20 13.45 -15.73 2.88
N ILE A 21 14.68 -15.24 2.74
CA ILE A 21 15.75 -15.86 1.96
C ILE A 21 16.97 -15.98 2.86
N ARG A 22 17.30 -17.23 3.24
CA ARG A 22 18.52 -17.51 4.01
C ARG A 22 19.72 -17.42 3.08
N THR A 23 20.62 -16.50 3.38
CA THR A 23 21.89 -16.34 2.68
C THR A 23 23.03 -16.58 3.66
N ALA A 24 24.02 -17.36 3.25
CA ALA A 24 25.27 -17.45 3.99
C ALA A 24 25.98 -16.10 3.92
N SER A 25 26.33 -15.52 5.06
CA SER A 25 27.19 -14.34 5.09
C SER A 25 28.56 -14.71 4.55
N THR A 26 29.11 -13.88 3.66
CA THR A 26 30.45 -14.07 3.09
C THR A 26 31.56 -13.63 4.06
N THR A 27 31.21 -12.85 5.09
CA THR A 27 32.14 -12.23 6.04
C THR A 27 32.03 -12.79 7.46
N THR A 28 30.88 -13.33 7.85
CA THR A 28 30.63 -13.92 9.17
C THR A 28 30.11 -15.34 8.99
N LYS A 29 30.37 -16.26 9.93
CA LYS A 29 29.77 -17.62 9.92
C LYS A 29 28.26 -17.61 10.27
N GLU A 30 27.61 -16.45 10.18
CA GLU A 30 26.22 -16.25 10.56
C GLU A 30 25.32 -16.32 9.31
N GLU A 31 24.17 -16.97 9.44
CA GLU A 31 23.13 -16.93 8.42
C GLU A 31 22.37 -15.61 8.52
N ILE A 32 22.33 -14.85 7.42
CA ILE A 32 21.51 -13.64 7.31
C ILE A 32 20.23 -14.03 6.58
N THR A 33 19.08 -13.71 7.17
CA THR A 33 17.79 -13.84 6.49
C THR A 33 17.44 -12.50 5.86
N ARG A 34 17.41 -12.44 4.52
CA ARG A 34 16.96 -11.26 3.79
C ARG A 34 15.49 -11.40 3.44
N LEU A 35 14.78 -10.28 3.29
CA LEU A 35 13.36 -10.26 2.95
C LEU A 35 13.18 -9.94 1.46
N GLY A 36 13.00 -10.98 0.64
CA GLY A 36 12.83 -10.84 -0.80
C GLY A 36 11.45 -10.28 -1.18
N ILE A 37 11.39 -9.34 -2.13
CA ILE A 37 10.15 -8.67 -2.56
C ILE A 37 9.97 -8.62 -4.08
N GLY A 38 11.00 -8.95 -4.86
CA GLY A 38 10.94 -8.86 -6.32
C GLY A 38 11.97 -9.71 -7.04
N LEU A 39 11.61 -10.08 -8.28
CA LEU A 39 12.44 -10.77 -9.25
C LEU A 39 12.12 -10.22 -10.65
N ASN A 40 13.13 -9.76 -11.38
CA ASN A 40 13.04 -9.25 -12.75
C ASN A 40 11.93 -8.18 -12.94
N GLY A 41 11.78 -7.29 -11.96
CA GLY A 41 10.77 -6.21 -11.98
C GLY A 41 9.33 -6.65 -11.66
N THR A 42 9.13 -7.90 -11.26
CA THR A 42 7.84 -8.47 -10.87
C THR A 42 7.89 -9.10 -9.47
N LEU A 43 6.75 -9.57 -8.94
CA LEU A 43 6.74 -10.33 -7.69
C LEU A 43 7.42 -11.70 -7.89
N PRO A 44 8.15 -12.23 -6.90
CA PRO A 44 8.96 -13.44 -7.04
C PRO A 44 8.14 -14.74 -6.94
N TRP A 45 6.84 -14.64 -6.66
CA TRP A 45 5.89 -15.74 -6.57
C TRP A 45 4.75 -15.60 -7.58
N PRO A 46 4.06 -16.70 -7.94
CA PRO A 46 2.82 -16.65 -8.68
C PRO A 46 1.76 -15.80 -7.97
N ARG A 47 0.70 -15.42 -8.69
CA ARG A 47 -0.38 -14.57 -8.13
C ARG A 47 -1.02 -15.21 -6.90
N ILE A 48 -0.82 -14.58 -5.73
CA ILE A 48 -1.46 -14.93 -4.46
C ILE A 48 -2.77 -14.14 -4.34
N LYS A 49 -3.92 -14.81 -4.41
CA LYS A 49 -5.22 -14.13 -4.43
C LYS A 49 -5.52 -13.48 -3.07
N THR A 50 -5.12 -14.13 -1.99
CA THR A 50 -5.32 -13.69 -0.61
C THR A 50 -4.61 -12.35 -0.38
N ASP A 51 -3.32 -12.27 -0.70
CA ASP A 51 -2.52 -11.04 -0.57
C ASP A 51 -3.01 -9.92 -1.49
N MET A 52 -3.26 -10.21 -2.78
CA MET A 52 -3.76 -9.20 -3.72
C MET A 52 -5.12 -8.60 -3.31
N SER A 53 -6.01 -9.44 -2.78
CA SER A 53 -7.33 -9.00 -2.31
C SER A 53 -7.22 -8.21 -1.01
N PHE A 54 -6.36 -8.66 -0.08
CA PHE A 54 -6.04 -7.93 1.13
C PHE A 54 -5.50 -6.54 0.81
N PHE A 55 -4.42 -6.45 0.00
CA PHE A 55 -3.83 -5.20 -0.46
C PHE A 55 -4.88 -4.26 -1.08
N ALA A 56 -5.71 -4.78 -2.00
CA ALA A 56 -6.73 -3.98 -2.66
C ALA A 56 -7.76 -3.40 -1.68
N ARG A 57 -8.27 -4.21 -0.74
CA ARG A 57 -9.24 -3.76 0.26
C ARG A 57 -8.63 -2.76 1.23
N VAL A 58 -7.48 -3.10 1.83
CA VAL A 58 -6.80 -2.27 2.82
C VAL A 58 -6.43 -0.91 2.27
N THR A 59 -5.84 -0.87 1.07
CA THR A 59 -5.41 0.41 0.47
C THR A 59 -6.57 1.25 -0.05
N SER A 60 -7.74 0.67 -0.36
CA SER A 60 -8.89 1.42 -0.88
C SER A 60 -9.96 1.75 0.16
N ARG A 61 -9.91 1.15 1.36
CA ARG A 61 -10.86 1.40 2.46
C ARG A 61 -10.54 2.72 3.17
N PRO A 62 -11.34 3.78 2.99
CA PRO A 62 -11.10 5.04 3.69
C PRO A 62 -11.31 4.87 5.21
N PRO A 63 -10.55 5.58 6.05
CA PRO A 63 -10.75 5.55 7.51
C PRO A 63 -12.08 6.21 7.93
N THR A 64 -12.53 7.21 7.18
CA THR A 64 -13.76 7.97 7.46
C THR A 64 -14.48 8.27 6.14
N PRO A 65 -15.83 8.36 6.15
CA PRO A 65 -16.60 8.75 4.97
C PRO A 65 -16.13 10.08 4.37
N GLY A 66 -16.07 10.16 3.03
CA GLY A 66 -15.64 11.37 2.32
C GLY A 66 -14.13 11.54 2.17
N THR A 67 -13.31 10.67 2.79
CA THR A 67 -11.85 10.63 2.57
C THR A 67 -11.45 9.62 1.50
N THR A 68 -10.23 9.73 1.01
CA THR A 68 -9.61 8.77 0.08
C THR A 68 -8.18 8.52 0.51
N ASN A 69 -7.80 7.24 0.60
CA ASN A 69 -6.43 6.87 0.92
C ASN A 69 -5.48 7.21 -0.22
N ALA A 70 -4.24 7.53 0.14
CA ALA A 70 -3.15 7.71 -0.80
C ALA A 70 -2.26 6.47 -0.83
N ILE A 71 -1.76 6.13 -2.03
CA ILE A 71 -0.73 5.13 -2.23
C ILE A 71 0.48 5.81 -2.88
N ILE A 72 1.65 5.68 -2.26
CA ILE A 72 2.91 6.23 -2.72
C ILE A 72 3.76 5.09 -3.27
N MET A 73 4.24 5.26 -4.50
CA MET A 73 5.07 4.27 -5.16
C MET A 73 6.15 4.87 -6.04
N GLY A 74 7.20 4.10 -6.31
CA GLY A 74 8.23 4.47 -7.26
C GLY A 74 7.76 4.20 -8.69
N ARG A 75 8.33 4.92 -9.67
CA ARG A 75 8.01 4.77 -11.09
C ARG A 75 8.04 3.32 -11.59
N LYS A 76 9.06 2.53 -11.22
CA LYS A 76 9.17 1.10 -11.61
C LYS A 76 8.01 0.25 -11.08
N THR A 77 7.54 0.52 -9.86
CA THR A 77 6.37 -0.15 -9.27
C THR A 77 5.08 0.26 -9.96
N TYR A 78 4.94 1.53 -10.34
CA TYR A 78 3.82 1.97 -11.16
C TYR A 78 3.82 1.28 -12.56
N ASP A 79 5.00 1.04 -13.12
CA ASP A 79 5.18 0.34 -14.40
C ASP A 79 4.93 -1.18 -14.33
N SER A 80 5.10 -1.80 -13.17
CA SER A 80 4.80 -3.23 -13.00
C SER A 80 3.30 -3.52 -12.84
N VAL A 81 2.48 -2.51 -12.52
CA VAL A 81 1.02 -2.65 -12.50
C VAL A 81 0.50 -2.72 -13.94
N PRO A 82 -0.38 -3.69 -14.28
CA PRO A 82 -0.96 -3.78 -15.61
C PRO A 82 -1.60 -2.46 -16.07
N ALA A 83 -1.32 -2.02 -17.29
CA ALA A 83 -1.80 -0.75 -17.84
C ALA A 83 -3.33 -0.57 -17.79
N SER A 84 -4.09 -1.67 -17.79
CA SER A 84 -5.55 -1.66 -17.67
C SER A 84 -6.06 -1.36 -16.25
N LEU A 85 -5.20 -1.51 -15.24
CA LEU A 85 -5.50 -1.35 -13.82
C LEU A 85 -4.89 -0.09 -13.20
N ARG A 86 -3.97 0.59 -13.89
CA ARG A 86 -3.35 1.83 -13.41
C ARG A 86 -4.00 3.09 -14.04
N PRO A 87 -4.11 4.21 -13.31
CA PRO A 87 -3.89 4.32 -11.86
C PRO A 87 -4.90 3.47 -11.08
N LEU A 88 -4.49 2.97 -9.91
CA LEU A 88 -5.31 2.07 -9.11
C LEU A 88 -6.56 2.82 -8.61
N ALA A 89 -7.73 2.33 -9.00
CA ALA A 89 -9.02 2.98 -8.71
C ALA A 89 -9.28 3.09 -7.19
N LYS A 90 -10.12 4.08 -6.82
CA LYS A 90 -10.55 4.40 -5.44
C LYS A 90 -9.42 4.83 -4.49
N ARG A 91 -8.31 5.32 -5.04
CA ARG A 91 -7.10 5.77 -4.34
C ARG A 91 -6.51 7.02 -5.01
N ILE A 92 -5.78 7.81 -4.23
CA ILE A 92 -4.87 8.85 -4.74
C ILE A 92 -3.52 8.18 -5.03
N ASN A 93 -3.13 8.09 -6.30
CA ASN A 93 -1.90 7.43 -6.73
C ASN A 93 -0.78 8.48 -6.79
N VAL A 94 0.29 8.30 -6.01
CA VAL A 94 1.45 9.18 -6.04
C VAL A 94 2.64 8.42 -6.63
N VAL A 95 3.11 8.85 -7.79
CA VAL A 95 4.25 8.26 -8.48
C VAL A 95 5.49 9.13 -8.27
N ILE A 96 6.49 8.59 -7.59
CA ILE A 96 7.77 9.25 -7.38
C ILE A 96 8.69 8.94 -8.56
N THR A 97 9.21 9.99 -9.19
CA THR A 97 10.20 9.90 -10.27
C THR A 97 11.15 11.09 -10.23
N ARG A 98 12.40 10.86 -10.61
CA ARG A 98 13.38 11.95 -10.84
C ARG A 98 13.40 12.41 -12.30
N ASP A 99 12.51 11.87 -13.14
CA ASP A 99 12.38 12.27 -14.54
C ASP A 99 11.97 13.75 -14.64
N THR A 100 12.87 14.56 -15.18
CA THR A 100 12.65 15.99 -15.41
C THR A 100 12.07 16.28 -16.79
N SER A 101 11.99 15.30 -17.69
CA SER A 101 11.45 15.48 -19.05
C SER A 101 9.94 15.74 -19.07
N GLY A 102 9.23 15.35 -18.00
CA GLY A 102 7.77 15.44 -17.90
C GLY A 102 7.03 14.26 -18.54
N SER A 103 7.71 13.38 -19.28
CA SER A 103 7.10 12.24 -19.98
C SER A 103 6.31 11.32 -19.04
N VAL A 104 6.85 11.04 -17.85
CA VAL A 104 6.14 10.23 -16.84
C VAL A 104 4.87 10.93 -16.36
N ARG A 105 4.91 12.26 -16.16
CA ARG A 105 3.75 13.04 -15.74
C ARG A 105 2.65 13.06 -16.80
N GLU A 106 3.01 13.23 -18.07
CA GLU A 106 2.06 13.20 -19.19
C GLU A 106 1.40 11.82 -19.32
N SER A 107 2.19 10.75 -19.21
CA SER A 107 1.69 9.37 -19.26
C SER A 107 0.69 9.10 -18.13
N VAL A 108 1.06 9.38 -16.88
CA VAL A 108 0.18 9.19 -15.71
C VAL A 108 -1.11 10.02 -15.84
N THR A 109 -1.01 11.27 -16.31
CA THR A 109 -2.17 12.14 -16.54
C THR A 109 -3.11 11.55 -17.60
N THR A 110 -2.55 11.05 -18.70
CA THR A 110 -3.32 10.43 -19.78
C THR A 110 -4.04 9.17 -19.31
N GLU A 111 -3.36 8.31 -18.56
CA GLU A 111 -3.95 7.10 -17.98
C GLU A 111 -5.08 7.42 -17.00
N LEU A 112 -4.90 8.46 -16.16
CA LEU A 112 -5.95 8.93 -15.25
C LEU A 112 -7.19 9.43 -15.99
N VAL A 113 -7.01 10.26 -17.03
CA VAL A 113 -8.12 10.76 -17.87
C VAL A 113 -8.87 9.58 -18.51
N ASN A 114 -8.15 8.60 -19.04
CA ASN A 114 -8.74 7.40 -19.62
C ASN A 114 -9.50 6.57 -18.59
N MET A 115 -8.98 6.43 -17.36
CA MET A 115 -9.66 5.74 -16.26
C MET A 115 -10.95 6.47 -15.86
N ARG A 116 -10.91 7.80 -15.71
CA ARG A 116 -12.09 8.61 -15.39
C ARG A 116 -13.18 8.47 -16.47
N ARG A 117 -12.79 8.49 -17.75
CA ARG A 117 -13.71 8.26 -18.87
C ARG A 117 -14.37 6.87 -18.78
N LYS A 118 -13.59 5.83 -18.48
CA LYS A 118 -14.11 4.46 -18.29
C LYS A 118 -15.09 4.36 -17.12
N ILE A 119 -14.80 5.00 -16.00
CA ILE A 119 -15.68 5.02 -14.81
C ILE A 119 -17.00 5.74 -15.15
N ALA A 120 -16.92 6.92 -15.78
CA ALA A 120 -18.11 7.67 -16.18
C ALA A 120 -19.00 6.90 -17.17
N ALA A 121 -18.40 6.24 -18.16
CA ALA A 121 -19.14 5.40 -19.12
C ALA A 121 -19.86 4.22 -18.44
N LYS A 122 -19.19 3.54 -17.49
CA LYS A 122 -19.80 2.45 -16.72
C LYS A 122 -20.93 2.94 -15.81
N ALA A 123 -20.77 4.11 -15.18
CA ALA A 123 -21.80 4.71 -14.35
C ALA A 123 -23.06 5.07 -15.17
N ALA A 124 -22.88 5.67 -16.35
CA ALA A 124 -23.98 5.98 -17.26
C ALA A 124 -24.72 4.73 -17.75
N GLN A 125 -23.99 3.66 -18.10
CA GLN A 125 -24.60 2.37 -18.49
C GLN A 125 -25.41 1.77 -17.33
N THR A 126 -24.86 1.76 -16.11
CA THR A 126 -25.53 1.20 -14.92
C THR A 126 -26.79 2.00 -14.54
N GLN A 127 -26.77 3.32 -14.70
CA GLN A 127 -27.94 4.18 -14.49
C GLN A 127 -29.04 3.92 -15.53
N ALA A 128 -28.67 3.73 -16.80
CA ALA A 128 -29.62 3.38 -17.86
C ALA A 128 -30.28 2.00 -17.64
N THR A 129 -29.60 1.04 -17.01
CA THR A 129 -30.18 -0.29 -16.70
C THR A 129 -31.05 -0.27 -15.43
N LYS A 130 -30.78 0.65 -14.49
CA LYS A 130 -31.60 0.82 -13.27
C LYS A 130 -32.91 1.55 -13.53
N SER A 131 -32.95 2.44 -14.52
CA SER A 131 -34.15 3.23 -14.86
C SER A 131 -35.29 2.39 -15.45
N GLU A 132 -35.04 1.13 -15.83
CA GLU A 132 -36.09 0.19 -16.25
C GLU A 132 -36.73 -0.61 -15.09
N LYS A 133 -36.23 -0.52 -13.85
CA LYS A 133 -36.68 -1.39 -12.73
C LYS A 133 -37.13 -0.72 -11.43
N GLU A 134 -37.08 0.60 -11.28
CA GLU A 134 -37.49 1.26 -10.02
C GLU A 134 -38.71 2.17 -10.21
N THR A 135 -39.89 1.60 -9.98
CA THR A 135 -41.09 2.34 -9.53
C THR A 135 -41.01 2.53 -8.02
N PHE A 136 -41.05 3.79 -7.58
CA PHE A 136 -41.50 4.29 -6.28
C PHE A 136 -40.77 3.74 -5.02
N ASP A 137 -39.67 4.38 -4.63
CA ASP A 137 -39.16 4.34 -3.26
C ASP A 137 -38.69 5.77 -2.83
N PRO A 138 -38.92 6.18 -1.57
CA PRO A 138 -38.60 7.53 -1.09
C PRO A 138 -37.08 7.75 -0.92
N PRO A 139 -36.60 9.01 -0.82
CA PRO A 139 -35.18 9.33 -0.87
C PRO A 139 -34.45 8.76 0.35
N LYS A 140 -33.61 7.75 0.11
CA LYS A 140 -32.66 7.24 1.10
C LYS A 140 -31.56 8.28 1.29
N GLU A 141 -31.24 8.57 2.54
CA GLU A 141 -30.16 9.44 2.98
C GLU A 141 -28.89 9.23 2.12
N ALA A 142 -28.30 10.32 1.62
CA ALA A 142 -27.25 10.28 0.60
C ALA A 142 -26.11 9.34 1.05
N ALA A 143 -25.95 8.23 0.33
CA ALA A 143 -24.86 7.30 0.60
C ALA A 143 -23.52 8.06 0.59
N PRO A 144 -22.60 7.76 1.52
CA PRO A 144 -21.31 8.43 1.58
C PRO A 144 -20.61 8.31 0.22
N ALA A 145 -20.11 9.44 -0.29
CA ALA A 145 -19.48 9.49 -1.60
C ALA A 145 -18.35 8.46 -1.70
N ASP A 146 -18.36 7.68 -2.78
CA ASP A 146 -17.32 6.69 -3.07
C ASP A 146 -15.92 7.35 -3.09
N PRO A 147 -14.86 6.66 -2.64
CA PRO A 147 -13.50 7.19 -2.71
C PRO A 147 -13.13 7.57 -4.14
N MET A 148 -12.44 8.70 -4.30
CA MET A 148 -12.07 9.19 -5.62
C MET A 148 -10.91 8.39 -6.23
N THR A 149 -10.69 8.57 -7.53
CA THR A 149 -9.47 8.11 -8.21
C THR A 149 -8.70 9.32 -8.73
N ASP A 150 -7.46 9.45 -8.28
CA ASP A 150 -6.56 10.52 -8.70
C ASP A 150 -5.14 9.99 -8.88
N ALA A 151 -4.32 10.75 -9.60
CA ALA A 151 -2.92 10.42 -9.80
C ALA A 151 -2.05 11.67 -9.94
N ILE A 152 -0.96 11.73 -9.17
CA ILE A 152 0.02 12.82 -9.16
C ILE A 152 1.44 12.28 -9.29
N VAL A 153 2.33 13.11 -9.83
CA VAL A 153 3.75 12.78 -10.04
C VAL A 153 4.63 13.78 -9.31
N THR A 154 5.46 13.27 -8.39
CA THR A 154 6.29 14.08 -7.50
C THR A 154 7.77 13.70 -7.60
N PRO A 155 8.70 14.62 -7.29
CA PRO A 155 10.15 14.38 -7.43
C PRO A 155 10.75 13.56 -6.27
N SER A 156 10.07 13.53 -5.12
CA SER A 156 10.57 12.91 -3.90
C SER A 156 9.43 12.49 -2.98
N LEU A 157 9.77 11.73 -1.93
CA LEU A 157 8.83 11.35 -0.88
C LEU A 157 8.38 12.55 -0.04
N GLY A 158 9.29 13.46 0.32
CA GLY A 158 8.92 14.70 1.02
C GLY A 158 7.93 15.55 0.22
N ALA A 159 8.18 15.76 -1.07
CA ALA A 159 7.27 16.48 -1.95
C ALA A 159 5.92 15.77 -2.13
N ALA A 160 5.91 14.43 -2.09
CA ALA A 160 4.67 13.65 -2.09
C ALA A 160 3.82 13.94 -0.85
N LEU A 161 4.43 13.89 0.33
CA LEU A 161 3.73 14.15 1.60
C LEU A 161 3.23 15.58 1.68
N GLU A 162 4.05 16.56 1.31
CA GLU A 162 3.67 17.98 1.25
C GLU A 162 2.47 18.21 0.31
N THR A 163 2.50 17.59 -0.88
CA THR A 163 1.39 17.69 -1.84
C THR A 163 0.12 17.02 -1.28
N LEU A 164 0.25 15.85 -0.66
CA LEU A 164 -0.88 15.15 -0.06
C LEU A 164 -1.55 16.00 1.03
N ASP A 165 -0.75 16.59 1.91
CA ASP A 165 -1.23 17.42 3.01
C ASP A 165 -1.86 18.72 2.53
N SER A 166 -1.17 19.45 1.65
CA SER A 166 -1.63 20.76 1.17
C SER A 166 -2.84 20.66 0.25
N VAL A 167 -2.90 19.65 -0.62
CA VAL A 167 -3.97 19.53 -1.62
C VAL A 167 -5.17 18.76 -1.07
N TYR A 168 -4.95 17.60 -0.45
CA TYR A 168 -6.03 16.72 -0.02
C TYR A 168 -6.29 16.82 1.48
N GLY A 169 -5.23 16.94 2.29
CA GLY A 169 -5.32 17.10 3.75
C GLY A 169 -6.04 18.38 4.14
N ALA A 170 -5.66 19.52 3.55
CA ALA A 170 -6.28 20.82 3.81
C ALA A 170 -7.77 20.87 3.44
N GLN A 171 -8.23 19.99 2.53
CA GLN A 171 -9.63 19.84 2.15
C GLN A 171 -10.38 18.81 3.01
N GLY A 172 -9.73 18.15 3.97
CA GLY A 172 -10.31 17.06 4.74
C GLY A 172 -10.61 15.80 3.92
N LYS A 173 -9.96 15.63 2.76
CA LYS A 173 -10.19 14.51 1.82
C LYS A 173 -9.13 13.42 1.90
N LEU A 174 -8.03 13.66 2.60
CA LEU A 174 -6.95 12.68 2.75
C LEU A 174 -7.28 11.65 3.83
N GLY A 175 -7.25 10.38 3.45
CA GLY A 175 -7.37 9.23 4.37
C GLY A 175 -6.01 8.76 4.90
N LYS A 176 -5.82 7.44 4.94
CA LYS A 176 -4.53 6.82 5.29
C LYS A 176 -3.52 6.98 4.14
N ILE A 177 -2.23 7.03 4.46
CA ILE A 177 -1.13 7.06 3.48
C ILE A 177 -0.39 5.73 3.52
N PHE A 178 -0.39 5.03 2.40
CA PHE A 178 0.33 3.77 2.23
C PHE A 178 1.55 3.96 1.33
N VAL A 179 2.71 3.49 1.75
CA VAL A 179 3.88 3.33 0.87
C VAL A 179 3.85 1.90 0.36
N ILE A 180 3.73 1.73 -0.96
CA ILE A 180 3.56 0.40 -1.59
C ILE A 180 4.83 -0.04 -2.34
N GLY A 181 5.94 0.66 -2.12
CA GLY A 181 7.27 0.31 -2.63
C GLY A 181 7.64 0.99 -3.95
N GLY A 182 8.65 0.50 -4.67
CA GLY A 182 9.50 -0.65 -4.37
C GLY A 182 10.60 -0.35 -3.35
N ALA A 183 11.66 -1.18 -3.36
CA ALA A 183 12.78 -1.13 -2.43
C ALA A 183 13.36 0.29 -2.21
N GLU A 184 13.56 1.04 -3.30
CA GLU A 184 14.09 2.42 -3.23
C GLU A 184 13.17 3.36 -2.42
N ILE A 185 11.85 3.23 -2.58
CA ILE A 185 10.88 4.08 -1.86
C ILE A 185 10.71 3.60 -0.42
N TYR A 186 10.65 2.29 -0.18
CA TYR A 186 10.67 1.77 1.19
C TYR A 186 11.92 2.26 1.94
N ASN A 187 13.09 2.20 1.30
CA ASN A 187 14.34 2.65 1.92
C ASN A 187 14.28 4.15 2.23
N ALA A 188 13.78 4.96 1.29
CA ALA A 188 13.59 6.38 1.54
C ALA A 188 12.66 6.64 2.74
N THR A 189 11.54 5.91 2.85
CA THR A 189 10.60 6.03 3.97
C THR A 189 11.22 5.65 5.32
N LEU A 190 11.96 4.55 5.37
CA LEU A 190 12.55 4.05 6.62
C LEU A 190 13.64 4.98 7.18
N ASN A 191 14.33 5.70 6.29
CA ASN A 191 15.40 6.65 6.60
C ASN A 191 14.92 8.09 6.80
N MET A 192 13.61 8.38 6.71
CA MET A 192 13.11 9.73 6.97
C MET A 192 13.37 10.15 8.42
N GLY A 193 13.82 11.40 8.59
CA GLY A 193 14.00 12.01 9.91
C GLY A 193 12.67 12.41 10.57
N ALA A 194 12.72 12.69 11.88
CA ALA A 194 11.54 13.11 12.65
C ALA A 194 10.91 14.42 12.12
N GLU A 195 11.74 15.35 11.62
CA GLU A 195 11.29 16.62 11.00
C GLU A 195 10.52 16.37 9.70
N GLU A 196 11.07 15.54 8.79
CA GLU A 196 10.41 15.20 7.53
C GLU A 196 9.11 14.41 7.74
N LEU A 197 9.05 13.59 8.79
CA LEU A 197 7.84 12.88 9.18
C LEU A 197 6.83 13.80 9.86
N ALA A 198 7.21 14.99 10.32
CA ALA A 198 6.36 15.90 11.09
C ALA A 198 5.62 15.18 12.25
N GLY A 199 6.29 14.24 12.91
CA GLY A 199 5.73 13.43 14.00
C GLY A 199 4.79 12.28 13.57
N ARG A 200 4.70 11.97 12.27
CA ARG A 200 3.92 10.82 11.78
C ARG A 200 4.50 9.49 12.28
N PRO A 201 3.67 8.61 12.85
CA PRO A 201 4.07 7.23 13.12
C PRO A 201 4.41 6.50 11.81
N VAL A 202 5.50 5.74 11.82
CA VAL A 202 5.88 4.84 10.72
C VAL A 202 5.55 3.41 11.10
N ARG A 203 4.79 2.75 10.24
CA ARG A 203 4.29 1.38 10.45
C ARG A 203 4.63 0.51 9.25
N VAL A 204 4.74 -0.79 9.47
CA VAL A 204 4.83 -1.79 8.41
C VAL A 204 3.71 -2.79 8.59
N VAL A 205 2.87 -2.96 7.58
CA VAL A 205 1.93 -4.08 7.43
C VAL A 205 2.56 -5.04 6.43
N MET A 206 2.92 -6.23 6.90
CA MET A 206 3.69 -7.20 6.13
C MET A 206 2.88 -8.47 5.90
N THR A 207 2.81 -8.92 4.64
CA THR A 207 2.41 -10.28 4.31
C THR A 207 3.67 -11.14 4.21
N ASN A 208 3.90 -12.04 5.16
CA ASN A 208 4.90 -13.09 5.04
C ASN A 208 4.43 -14.11 4.01
N VAL A 209 5.30 -14.51 3.10
CA VAL A 209 5.03 -15.49 2.05
C VAL A 209 6.09 -16.59 2.12
N VAL A 210 5.65 -17.84 2.22
CA VAL A 210 6.52 -19.01 2.12
C VAL A 210 5.90 -20.04 1.19
N ARG A 211 6.72 -20.96 0.66
CA ARG A 211 6.19 -22.13 -0.03
C ARG A 211 5.40 -23.00 0.96
N LYS A 212 4.37 -23.67 0.48
CA LYS A 212 3.56 -24.57 1.31
C LYS A 212 4.43 -25.62 1.99
N GLY A 213 4.29 -25.77 3.30
CA GLY A 213 5.10 -26.68 4.12
C GLY A 213 6.51 -26.17 4.39
N ALA A 214 6.83 -24.92 4.02
CA ALA A 214 8.13 -24.30 4.24
C ALA A 214 8.13 -23.27 5.37
N VAL A 215 7.06 -23.18 6.17
CA VAL A 215 7.07 -22.39 7.41
C VAL A 215 8.20 -22.91 8.31
N GLY A 216 9.22 -22.08 8.52
CA GLY A 216 10.44 -22.44 9.28
C GLY A 216 11.52 -23.20 8.48
N ALA A 217 11.25 -23.59 7.23
CA ALA A 217 12.20 -24.30 6.37
C ALA A 217 13.02 -23.37 5.46
N SER A 218 14.04 -23.91 4.81
CA SER A 218 14.93 -23.16 3.89
C SER A 218 14.42 -23.03 2.46
N ALA A 219 13.21 -23.51 2.13
CA ALA A 219 12.69 -23.45 0.77
C ALA A 219 12.23 -22.03 0.44
N SER A 220 13.01 -21.32 -0.37
CA SER A 220 12.78 -19.91 -0.71
C SER A 220 12.35 -19.71 -2.16
N PHE A 221 11.93 -18.49 -2.48
CA PHE A 221 11.86 -17.99 -3.84
C PHE A 221 13.20 -17.38 -4.24
N GLU A 222 13.44 -17.27 -5.55
CA GLU A 222 14.53 -16.47 -6.09
C GLU A 222 14.11 -15.00 -6.11
N CYS A 223 14.99 -14.10 -5.64
CA CYS A 223 14.74 -12.67 -5.63
C CYS A 223 16.02 -11.90 -5.99
N ASP A 224 15.85 -10.80 -6.72
CA ASP A 224 16.91 -9.81 -6.98
C ASP A 224 16.67 -8.50 -6.21
N THR A 225 15.46 -8.30 -5.70
CA THR A 225 15.02 -7.10 -5.01
C THR A 225 14.56 -7.47 -3.61
N PHE A 226 15.07 -6.75 -2.62
CA PHE A 226 14.86 -7.04 -1.20
C PHE A 226 14.27 -5.83 -0.48
N PHE A 227 13.49 -6.09 0.57
CA PHE A 227 13.12 -5.07 1.53
C PHE A 227 14.39 -4.53 2.21
N PRO A 228 14.45 -3.22 2.54
CA PRO A 228 15.70 -2.60 3.02
C PRO A 228 16.17 -3.09 4.39
N LEU A 229 15.30 -3.75 5.15
CA LEU A 229 15.62 -4.35 6.43
C LEU A 229 15.63 -5.88 6.30
N ASP A 230 16.62 -6.51 6.92
CA ASP A 230 16.72 -7.98 7.01
C ASP A 230 15.78 -8.55 8.11
N GLY A 231 15.27 -7.68 8.98
CA GLY A 231 14.27 -8.00 9.98
C GLY A 231 13.75 -6.74 10.69
N LEU A 232 12.58 -6.85 11.33
CA LEU A 232 12.01 -5.79 12.15
C LEU A 232 12.05 -6.22 13.62
N HIS A 233 13.18 -5.95 14.28
CA HIS A 233 13.44 -6.36 15.66
C HIS A 233 13.45 -5.17 16.62
N GLU A 234 13.19 -5.44 17.89
CA GLU A 234 13.17 -4.43 18.95
C GLU A 234 14.52 -3.73 19.13
N LYS A 235 15.62 -4.49 19.03
CA LYS A 235 17.00 -3.96 19.05
C LYS A 235 17.27 -2.94 17.93
N ASP A 236 16.50 -3.01 16.84
CA ASP A 236 16.63 -2.14 15.66
C ASP A 236 15.54 -1.04 15.66
N GLY A 237 14.86 -0.84 16.79
CA GLY A 237 13.82 0.17 16.96
C GLY A 237 12.47 -0.21 16.38
N TRP A 238 12.12 -1.50 16.33
CA TRP A 238 10.82 -1.97 15.84
C TRP A 238 10.08 -2.86 16.82
N ARG A 239 8.81 -2.58 17.03
CA ARG A 239 7.91 -3.40 17.85
C ARG A 239 6.95 -4.17 16.95
N ALA A 240 6.96 -5.50 17.06
CA ALA A 240 5.89 -6.32 16.50
C ALA A 240 4.59 -6.06 17.28
N VAL A 241 3.49 -5.86 16.57
CA VAL A 241 2.19 -5.53 17.19
C VAL A 241 1.24 -6.72 17.17
N SER A 242 0.22 -6.68 18.03
CA SER A 242 -0.80 -7.73 18.07
C SER A 242 -1.66 -7.75 16.80
N PRO A 243 -2.27 -8.90 16.43
CA PRO A 243 -3.22 -8.96 15.30
C PRO A 243 -4.40 -7.98 15.44
N GLY A 244 -4.82 -7.70 16.68
CA GLY A 244 -5.82 -6.67 16.98
C GLY A 244 -5.39 -5.27 16.57
N GLU A 245 -4.16 -4.86 16.92
CA GLU A 245 -3.58 -3.58 16.47
C GLU A 245 -3.47 -3.53 14.94
N VAL A 246 -3.05 -4.61 14.28
CA VAL A 246 -3.03 -4.68 12.80
C VAL A 246 -4.43 -4.48 12.24
N SER A 247 -5.44 -5.12 12.83
CA SER A 247 -6.83 -5.03 12.42
C SER A 247 -7.35 -3.59 12.46
N GLU A 248 -7.00 -2.83 13.52
CA GLU A 248 -7.31 -1.40 13.63
C GLU A 248 -6.63 -0.58 12.52
N TRP A 249 -5.36 -0.90 12.23
CA TRP A 249 -4.60 -0.19 11.20
C TRP A 249 -5.14 -0.44 9.79
N VAL A 250 -5.71 -1.61 9.50
CA VAL A 250 -6.17 -1.98 8.15
C VAL A 250 -7.70 -1.89 7.97
N GLY A 251 -8.45 -1.79 9.07
CA GLY A 251 -9.91 -1.69 9.07
C GLY A 251 -10.62 -2.98 8.63
N GLU A 252 -9.96 -4.12 8.76
CA GLU A 252 -10.53 -5.46 8.63
C GLU A 252 -9.85 -6.41 9.62
N GLU A 253 -10.50 -7.52 9.93
CA GLU A 253 -9.98 -8.51 10.85
C GLU A 253 -8.72 -9.19 10.30
N VAL A 254 -7.68 -9.22 11.13
CA VAL A 254 -6.43 -9.95 10.93
C VAL A 254 -6.20 -10.81 12.16
N ASP A 255 -6.12 -12.12 11.95
CA ASP A 255 -5.90 -13.14 12.99
C ASP A 255 -4.40 -13.42 13.24
N GLY A 256 -3.54 -13.04 12.30
CA GLY A 256 -2.10 -13.31 12.38
C GLY A 256 -1.76 -14.78 12.14
N GLU A 257 -2.70 -15.58 11.61
CA GLU A 257 -2.49 -17.00 11.34
C GLU A 257 -1.94 -17.23 9.92
N TRP A 258 -1.23 -18.35 9.74
CA TRP A 258 -0.80 -18.81 8.43
C TRP A 258 -1.98 -19.38 7.65
N LYS A 259 -2.14 -18.95 6.39
CA LYS A 259 -3.22 -19.36 5.50
C LYS A 259 -2.65 -19.91 4.22
N THR A 260 -3.09 -21.09 3.81
CA THR A 260 -2.70 -21.69 2.52
C THR A 260 -3.44 -21.03 1.36
N ASP A 261 -2.72 -20.63 0.32
CA ASP A 261 -3.25 -20.15 -0.96
C ASP A 261 -2.49 -20.83 -2.11
N GLY A 262 -3.04 -21.94 -2.62
CA GLY A 262 -2.35 -22.77 -3.61
C GLY A 262 -1.07 -23.39 -3.06
N ASP A 263 0.06 -23.04 -3.67
CA ASP A 263 1.40 -23.58 -3.36
C ASP A 263 2.18 -22.72 -2.36
N VAL A 264 1.53 -21.72 -1.77
CA VAL A 264 2.11 -20.85 -0.75
C VAL A 264 1.30 -20.84 0.53
N GLU A 265 1.95 -20.45 1.61
CA GLU A 265 1.33 -20.06 2.86
C GLU A 265 1.65 -18.59 3.12
N VAL A 266 0.63 -17.85 3.58
CA VAL A 266 0.74 -16.42 3.86
C VAL A 266 0.29 -16.08 5.26
N GLN A 267 0.92 -15.09 5.87
CA GLN A 267 0.58 -14.58 7.19
C GLN A 267 0.69 -13.06 7.20
N MET A 268 -0.33 -12.36 7.68
CA MET A 268 -0.30 -10.91 7.81
C MET A 268 0.12 -10.52 9.23
N VAL A 269 1.14 -9.68 9.33
CA VAL A 269 1.71 -9.19 10.60
C VAL A 269 1.94 -7.68 10.51
N GLY A 270 2.18 -7.05 11.67
CA GLY A 270 2.45 -5.62 11.73
C GLY A 270 3.61 -5.26 12.64
N TYR A 271 4.25 -4.14 12.31
CA TYR A 271 5.35 -3.56 13.07
C TYR A 271 5.19 -2.05 13.16
N GLU A 272 5.56 -1.48 14.31
CA GLU A 272 5.61 -0.04 14.54
C GLU A 272 7.05 0.38 14.85
N LYS A 273 7.49 1.48 14.25
CA LYS A 273 8.80 2.07 14.55
C LYS A 273 8.74 2.71 15.93
N LEU A 274 9.64 2.30 16.81
CA LEU A 274 9.87 2.93 18.11
C LEU A 274 10.54 4.29 17.86
N ILE A 275 9.95 5.35 18.44
CA ILE A 275 10.45 6.73 18.37
C ILE A 275 11.43 6.96 19.52
#